data_AF-A0AAD7CJM6-F1
#
_entry.id   AF-A0AAD7CJM6-F1
#
_cell.length_a   1.000
_cell.length_b   1.000
_cell.length_c   1.000
_cell.angle_alpha   90.00
_cell.angle_beta   90.00
_cell.angle_gamma   90.00
#
_symmetry.space_group_name_H-M   'P 1'
#
loop_
_entity.id
_entity.type
_entity.pdbx_description
1 polymer ?
#
loop_
_entity_poly.entity_id
_entity_poly.type
_entity_poly.pdbx_seq_one_letter_code
_entity_poly.pdbx_strand_id
1 'polypeptide(L)'
;MALPLYLSDDFAVVLALKQSDFSDRDIPEGNEFERWTIFNQYVLRNNQETQEQQDVIWSRFCAVYLPAMVDRLISHLPVPLDADEQYAYSEDTKHASDFAVFNPWHEMLVQVQHVPYIGKYLRSKDPLAAQGKLLPQVLAQRVAAVGARWDAKLRSPSITQEERDLYMGAATSAVQLLSTICIHFINEPDRTRVVARETQVKLGKILMVWSRRYRHQFLGDVSQRMLEFMSGVIDPIFVRMRRIYQNCDVCGLDSCQVRTRLMACSRCRTIRYCTPEHQRADWSDDGHKLFCFGTEY
;
A
#
# COMPACT_ATOMS: atom_id res chain seq x y z
N MET A 1 23.74 -22.27 -3.97
CA MET A 1 24.21 -20.97 -3.43
C MET A 1 22.97 -20.22 -3.00
N ALA A 2 22.87 -19.79 -1.73
CA ALA A 2 21.71 -19.03 -1.27
C ALA A 2 21.68 -17.67 -1.97
N LEU A 3 20.53 -17.27 -2.51
CA LEU A 3 20.36 -15.92 -3.07
C LEU A 3 20.49 -14.88 -1.95
N PRO A 4 21.12 -13.72 -2.21
CA PRO A 4 21.30 -12.69 -1.19
C PRO A 4 19.95 -12.24 -0.61
N LEU A 5 19.95 -11.91 0.68
CA LEU A 5 18.80 -11.32 1.36
C LEU A 5 18.68 -9.85 0.95
N TYR A 6 17.52 -9.44 0.44
CA TYR A 6 17.22 -8.04 0.15
C TYR A 6 16.70 -7.36 1.41
N LEU A 7 17.32 -6.24 1.78
CA LEU A 7 16.95 -5.42 2.92
C LEU A 7 16.10 -4.22 2.47
N SER A 8 15.60 -3.44 3.43
CA SER A 8 14.79 -2.24 3.15
C SER A 8 15.45 -1.26 2.17
N ASP A 9 16.77 -1.14 2.22
CA ASP A 9 17.51 -0.21 1.35
C ASP A 9 17.56 -0.70 -0.10
N ASP A 10 17.57 -2.00 -0.33
CA ASP A 10 17.53 -2.59 -1.67
C ASP A 10 16.19 -2.28 -2.37
N PHE A 11 15.07 -2.37 -1.63
CA PHE A 11 13.77 -1.92 -2.12
C PHE A 11 13.75 -0.41 -2.38
N ALA A 12 14.37 0.39 -1.52
CA ALA A 12 14.45 1.84 -1.70
C ALA A 12 15.26 2.23 -2.96
N VAL A 13 16.33 1.49 -3.27
CA VAL A 13 17.12 1.65 -4.50
C VAL A 13 16.28 1.33 -5.74
N VAL A 14 15.62 0.17 -5.77
CA VAL A 14 14.76 -0.22 -6.90
C VAL A 14 13.65 0.81 -7.14
N LEU A 15 13.10 1.39 -6.08
CA LEU A 15 12.05 2.43 -6.15
C LEU A 15 12.57 3.85 -6.39
N ALA A 16 13.88 4.03 -6.62
CA ALA A 16 14.54 5.32 -6.80
C ALA A 16 14.28 6.32 -5.63
N LEU A 17 14.23 5.79 -4.41
CA LEU A 17 14.12 6.53 -3.15
C LEU A 17 15.48 6.70 -2.45
N LYS A 18 16.45 5.86 -2.83
CA LYS A 18 17.84 5.88 -2.36
C LYS A 18 18.74 5.62 -3.56
N GLN A 19 19.90 6.28 -3.64
CA GLN A 19 20.92 5.96 -4.64
C GLN A 19 21.58 4.63 -4.30
N SER A 20 21.86 3.79 -5.31
CA SER A 20 22.62 2.57 -5.11
C SER A 20 24.07 2.88 -4.70
N ASP A 21 24.61 2.11 -3.75
CA ASP A 21 26.06 2.12 -3.44
C ASP A 21 26.89 1.49 -4.59
N PHE A 22 26.21 0.80 -5.52
CA PHE A 22 26.77 0.22 -6.75
C PHE A 22 26.17 0.93 -7.97
N SER A 23 26.96 1.74 -8.68
CA SER A 23 26.49 2.55 -9.83
C SER A 23 25.69 1.78 -10.88
N ASP A 24 25.98 0.50 -11.04
CA ASP A 24 25.44 -0.33 -12.13
C ASP A 24 24.04 -0.90 -11.83
N ARG A 25 23.44 -0.54 -10.68
CA ARG A 25 22.11 -1.02 -10.25
C ARG A 25 21.02 0.05 -10.26
N ASP A 26 21.37 1.30 -10.58
CA ASP A 26 20.37 2.35 -10.69
C ASP A 26 19.54 2.13 -11.96
N ILE A 27 18.22 1.99 -11.78
CA ILE A 27 17.28 1.82 -12.89
C ILE A 27 16.94 3.21 -13.42
N PRO A 28 17.23 3.52 -14.71
CA PRO A 28 16.97 4.84 -15.28
C PRO A 28 15.51 5.30 -15.08
N GLU A 29 15.31 6.61 -14.93
CA GLU A 29 13.96 7.19 -14.97
C GLU A 29 13.33 6.93 -16.35
N GLY A 30 12.03 6.58 -16.39
CA GLY A 30 11.32 6.28 -17.63
C GLY A 30 11.34 4.81 -18.07
N ASN A 31 11.83 3.89 -17.23
CA ASN A 31 11.80 2.45 -17.48
C ASN A 31 11.00 1.71 -16.38
N GLU A 32 9.73 2.08 -16.27
CA GLU A 32 8.80 1.63 -15.22
C GLU A 32 8.50 0.13 -15.30
N PHE A 33 8.42 -0.45 -16.49
CA PHE A 33 8.25 -1.90 -16.65
C PHE A 33 9.45 -2.66 -16.13
N GLU A 34 10.69 -2.28 -16.48
CA GLU A 34 11.88 -2.92 -15.92
C GLU A 34 11.94 -2.76 -14.40
N ARG A 35 11.64 -1.56 -13.89
CA ARG A 35 11.53 -1.32 -12.45
C ARG A 35 10.52 -2.25 -11.78
N TRP A 36 9.36 -2.42 -12.39
CA TRP A 36 8.32 -3.32 -11.90
C TRP A 36 8.74 -4.79 -11.95
N THR A 37 9.41 -5.23 -13.02
CA THR A 37 9.95 -6.59 -13.13
C THR A 37 10.98 -6.86 -12.04
N ILE A 38 11.95 -5.97 -11.83
CA ILE A 38 12.98 -6.11 -10.79
C ILE A 38 12.35 -6.07 -9.40
N PHE A 39 11.43 -5.13 -9.16
CA PHE A 39 10.72 -5.03 -7.89
C PHE A 39 9.97 -6.33 -7.55
N ASN A 40 9.27 -6.93 -8.51
CA ASN A 40 8.56 -8.18 -8.28
C ASN A 40 9.50 -9.35 -7.97
N GLN A 41 10.69 -9.40 -8.58
CA GLN A 41 11.70 -10.40 -8.22
C GLN A 41 12.14 -10.23 -6.76
N TYR A 42 12.27 -8.98 -6.28
CA TYR A 42 12.65 -8.69 -4.90
C TYR A 42 11.53 -9.10 -3.94
N VAL A 43 10.27 -8.80 -4.26
CA VAL A 43 9.10 -9.24 -3.46
C VAL A 43 9.02 -10.77 -3.43
N LEU A 44 9.12 -11.44 -4.58
CA LEU A 44 9.08 -12.91 -4.65
C LEU A 44 10.19 -13.55 -3.81
N ARG A 45 11.39 -12.97 -3.82
CA ARG A 45 12.49 -13.43 -2.97
C ARG A 45 12.22 -13.19 -1.48
N ASN A 46 11.71 -12.02 -1.12
CA ASN A 46 11.39 -11.68 0.26
C ASN A 46 10.25 -12.56 0.82
N ASN A 47 9.30 -12.96 -0.01
CA ASN A 47 8.22 -13.89 0.38
C ASN A 47 8.73 -15.31 0.72
N GLN A 48 10.00 -15.62 0.43
CA GLN A 48 10.65 -16.87 0.85
C GLN A 48 11.29 -16.77 2.24
N GLU A 49 11.38 -15.58 2.82
CA GLU A 49 11.88 -15.36 4.18
C GLU A 49 10.81 -15.66 5.24
N THR A 50 11.22 -15.80 6.50
CA THR A 50 10.26 -15.93 7.62
C THR A 50 9.39 -14.68 7.72
N GLN A 51 8.14 -14.83 8.18
CA GLN A 51 7.24 -13.68 8.39
C GLN A 51 7.89 -12.59 9.26
N GLU A 52 8.60 -13.01 10.31
CA GLU A 52 9.36 -12.12 11.19
C GLU A 52 10.38 -11.28 10.39
N GLN A 53 11.21 -11.93 9.56
CA GLN A 53 12.20 -11.23 8.73
C GLN A 53 11.54 -10.28 7.73
N GLN A 54 10.42 -10.69 7.11
CA GLN A 54 9.64 -9.82 6.24
C GLN A 54 9.15 -8.58 6.99
N ASP A 55 8.59 -8.76 8.19
CA ASP A 55 8.09 -7.69 9.04
C ASP A 55 9.20 -6.70 9.46
N VAL A 56 10.44 -7.18 9.66
CA VAL A 56 11.61 -6.31 9.91
C VAL A 56 11.89 -5.42 8.70
N ILE A 57 11.96 -6.03 7.52
CA ILE A 57 12.26 -5.33 6.26
C ILE A 57 11.18 -4.28 5.99
N TRP A 58 9.91 -4.65 6.10
CA TRP A 58 8.77 -3.76 5.88
C TRP A 58 8.64 -2.67 6.93
N SER A 59 8.90 -2.98 8.20
CA SER A 59 8.89 -1.99 9.28
C SER A 59 10.00 -0.96 9.11
N ARG A 60 11.22 -1.40 8.79
CA ARG A 60 12.35 -0.50 8.54
C ARG A 60 12.10 0.34 7.30
N PHE A 61 11.62 -0.26 6.21
CA PHE A 61 11.28 0.47 4.99
C PHE A 61 10.25 1.56 5.27
N CYS A 62 9.14 1.22 5.96
CA CYS A 62 8.11 2.20 6.27
C CYS A 62 8.63 3.33 7.15
N ALA A 63 9.46 3.02 8.15
CA ALA A 63 9.95 4.02 9.08
C ALA A 63 10.84 5.08 8.40
N VAL A 64 11.59 4.69 7.36
CA VAL A 64 12.58 5.54 6.69
C VAL A 64 12.07 6.13 5.37
N TYR A 65 11.44 5.32 4.51
CA TYR A 65 11.18 5.67 3.11
C TYR A 65 9.70 5.92 2.78
N LEU A 66 8.78 5.69 3.72
CA LEU A 66 7.34 5.84 3.45
C LEU A 66 6.93 7.23 2.93
N PRO A 67 7.39 8.36 3.52
CA PRO A 67 7.05 9.68 2.98
C PRO A 67 7.47 9.84 1.51
N ALA A 68 8.74 9.56 1.20
CA ALA A 68 9.27 9.67 -0.15
C ALA A 68 8.57 8.73 -1.15
N MET A 69 8.21 7.52 -0.73
CA MET A 69 7.44 6.58 -1.56
C MET A 69 6.03 7.13 -1.88
N VAL A 70 5.34 7.69 -0.88
CA VAL A 70 4.00 8.27 -1.08
C VAL A 70 4.08 9.50 -1.97
N ASP A 71 5.10 10.34 -1.78
CA ASP A 71 5.37 11.50 -2.63
C ASP A 71 5.57 11.07 -4.08
N ARG A 72 6.44 10.08 -4.33
CA ARG A 72 6.66 9.50 -5.67
C ARG A 72 5.36 8.96 -6.25
N LEU A 73 4.59 8.18 -5.50
CA LEU A 73 3.33 7.64 -6.01
C LEU A 73 2.36 8.76 -6.43
N ILE A 74 2.25 9.82 -5.63
CA ILE A 74 1.34 10.94 -5.90
C ILE A 74 1.82 11.80 -7.06
N SER A 75 3.11 12.15 -7.08
CA SER A 75 3.71 13.06 -8.06
C SER A 75 3.97 12.38 -9.41
N HIS A 76 4.22 11.07 -9.42
CA HIS A 76 4.49 10.32 -10.63
C HIS A 76 3.20 10.18 -11.44
N LEU A 77 3.10 10.98 -12.49
CA LEU A 77 2.21 10.75 -13.60
C LEU A 77 2.95 9.87 -14.61
N PRO A 78 2.31 8.85 -15.21
CA PRO A 78 2.96 8.06 -16.24
C PRO A 78 3.48 8.99 -17.34
N VAL A 79 4.63 8.63 -17.92
CA VAL A 79 5.28 9.37 -19.00
C VAL A 79 4.24 9.66 -20.09
N PRO A 80 4.07 10.94 -20.51
CA PRO A 80 3.16 11.28 -21.60
C PRO A 80 3.48 10.43 -22.83
N LEU A 81 2.44 9.91 -23.49
CA LEU A 81 2.57 9.09 -24.72
C LEU A 81 3.22 9.84 -25.90
N ASP A 82 3.52 11.13 -25.71
CA ASP A 82 4.13 12.02 -26.70
C ASP A 82 5.67 11.99 -26.66
N ALA A 83 6.29 11.13 -25.84
CA ALA A 83 7.74 10.91 -25.84
C ALA A 83 8.18 10.29 -27.18
N ASP A 84 9.26 10.81 -27.75
CA ASP A 84 9.81 10.52 -29.09
C ASP A 84 9.54 9.09 -29.63
N GLU A 85 9.23 9.00 -30.93
CA GLU A 85 8.94 7.74 -31.67
C GLU A 85 9.96 6.61 -31.42
N GLN A 86 11.17 6.95 -30.96
CA GLN A 86 12.22 6.00 -30.60
C GLN A 86 11.83 5.04 -29.45
N TYR A 87 10.84 5.40 -28.62
CA TYR A 87 10.32 4.55 -27.54
C TYR A 87 8.91 3.98 -27.82
N ALA A 88 8.32 4.24 -28.99
CA ALA A 88 6.95 3.85 -29.32
C ALA A 88 6.68 2.32 -29.27
N TYR A 89 7.73 1.50 -29.22
CA TYR A 89 7.67 0.03 -29.24
C TYR A 89 8.01 -0.65 -27.91
N SER A 90 8.25 0.07 -26.81
CA SER A 90 8.46 -0.59 -25.52
C SER A 90 7.15 -1.12 -24.93
N GLU A 91 7.20 -2.19 -24.14
CA GLU A 91 6.04 -2.69 -23.38
C GLU A 91 5.44 -1.60 -22.48
N ASP A 92 6.23 -0.59 -22.09
CA ASP A 92 5.76 0.58 -21.35
C ASP A 92 4.64 1.33 -22.08
N THR A 93 4.71 1.51 -23.40
CA THR A 93 3.68 2.29 -24.12
C THR A 93 2.32 1.59 -24.12
N LYS A 94 2.31 0.25 -24.15
CA LYS A 94 1.08 -0.56 -24.07
C LYS A 94 0.39 -0.44 -22.71
N HIS A 95 1.19 -0.35 -21.65
CA HIS A 95 0.73 -0.37 -20.26
C HIS A 95 0.84 0.98 -19.53
N ALA A 96 1.29 2.04 -20.20
CA ALA A 96 1.56 3.36 -19.59
C ALA A 96 0.36 3.88 -18.78
N SER A 97 -0.82 3.75 -19.37
CA SER A 97 -2.07 4.18 -18.74
C SER A 97 -2.52 3.28 -17.58
N ASP A 98 -2.03 2.04 -17.49
CA ASP A 98 -2.26 1.12 -16.37
C ASP A 98 -1.26 1.42 -15.23
N PHE A 99 0.00 1.77 -15.56
CA PHE A 99 1.03 2.21 -14.61
C PHE A 99 0.65 3.47 -13.82
N ALA A 100 -0.36 4.22 -14.24
CA ALA A 100 -0.96 5.26 -13.40
C ALA A 100 -1.41 4.72 -12.02
N VAL A 101 -1.93 3.49 -11.98
CA VAL A 101 -2.34 2.79 -10.75
C VAL A 101 -1.36 1.68 -10.40
N PHE A 102 -1.05 0.83 -11.36
CA PHE A 102 -0.33 -0.42 -11.16
C PHE A 102 1.16 -0.24 -11.43
N ASN A 103 1.88 0.35 -10.48
CA ASN A 103 3.32 0.62 -10.58
C ASN A 103 4.07 0.11 -9.33
N PRO A 104 5.41 0.13 -9.33
CA PRO A 104 6.21 -0.40 -8.22
C PRO A 104 5.93 0.26 -6.87
N TRP A 105 5.68 1.56 -6.83
CA TRP A 105 5.37 2.27 -5.57
C TRP A 105 4.00 1.87 -5.00
N HIS A 106 3.00 1.71 -5.88
CA HIS A 106 1.71 1.15 -5.50
C HIS A 106 1.85 -0.26 -4.94
N GLU A 107 2.57 -1.13 -5.64
CA GLU A 107 2.77 -2.51 -5.19
C GLU A 107 3.50 -2.56 -3.85
N MET A 108 4.51 -1.71 -3.65
CA MET A 108 5.17 -1.59 -2.36
C MET A 108 4.20 -1.20 -1.24
N LEU A 109 3.29 -0.24 -1.48
CA LEU A 109 2.24 0.09 -0.52
C LEU A 109 1.30 -1.09 -0.24
N VAL A 110 0.98 -1.92 -1.24
CA VAL A 110 0.17 -3.13 -1.05
C VAL A 110 0.91 -4.10 -0.12
N GLN A 111 2.21 -4.29 -0.31
CA GLN A 111 3.04 -5.14 0.54
C GLN A 111 3.06 -4.62 1.98
N VAL A 112 3.19 -3.31 2.20
CA VAL A 112 3.35 -2.75 3.55
C VAL A 112 2.07 -2.26 4.23
N GLN A 113 0.89 -2.34 3.60
CA GLN A 113 -0.36 -1.76 4.14
C GLN A 113 -0.78 -2.32 5.51
N HIS A 114 -0.29 -3.52 5.87
CA HIS A 114 -0.55 -4.16 7.15
C HIS A 114 0.38 -3.66 8.26
N VAL A 115 1.47 -2.97 7.91
CA VAL A 115 2.47 -2.49 8.84
C VAL A 115 1.95 -1.25 9.60
N PRO A 116 2.02 -1.20 10.95
CA PRO A 116 1.43 -0.12 11.72
C PRO A 116 2.00 1.29 11.45
N TYR A 117 3.20 1.37 10.86
CA TYR A 117 3.81 2.61 10.40
C TYR A 117 2.97 3.35 9.35
N ILE A 118 2.23 2.62 8.49
CA ILE A 118 1.28 3.21 7.53
C ILE A 118 0.18 3.94 8.28
N GLY A 119 -0.42 3.29 9.26
CA GLY A 119 -1.42 3.91 10.11
C GLY A 119 -0.88 5.15 10.81
N LYS A 120 0.33 5.07 11.38
CA LYS A 120 1.00 6.23 12.01
C LYS A 120 1.13 7.39 11.03
N TYR A 121 1.70 7.13 9.84
CA TYR A 121 1.92 8.11 8.78
C TYR A 121 0.60 8.81 8.39
N LEU A 122 -0.42 8.02 8.01
CA LEU A 122 -1.72 8.55 7.56
C LEU A 122 -2.44 9.40 8.62
N ARG A 123 -2.10 9.26 9.91
CA ARG A 123 -2.69 10.06 11.01
C ARG A 123 -1.79 11.16 11.52
N SER A 124 -0.52 11.19 11.12
CA SER A 124 0.39 12.21 11.60
C SER A 124 -0.08 13.61 11.18
N LYS A 125 0.34 14.58 11.98
CA LYS A 125 0.22 16.01 11.71
C LYS A 125 1.55 16.62 11.26
N ASP A 126 2.60 15.81 11.23
CA ASP A 126 3.91 16.24 10.75
C ASP A 126 3.81 16.66 9.27
N PRO A 127 4.46 17.76 8.86
CA PRO A 127 4.48 18.19 7.46
C PRO A 127 4.96 17.10 6.48
N LEU A 128 5.90 16.23 6.88
CA LEU A 128 6.38 15.11 6.05
C LEU A 128 5.29 14.07 5.77
N ALA A 129 4.22 14.04 6.57
CA ALA A 129 3.07 13.15 6.38
C ALA A 129 1.86 13.82 5.71
N ALA A 130 1.98 15.07 5.26
CA ALA A 130 0.87 15.80 4.65
C ALA A 130 0.30 15.08 3.42
N GLN A 131 1.18 14.49 2.60
CA GLN A 131 0.80 13.79 1.37
C GLN A 131 -0.02 12.52 1.63
N GLY A 132 0.15 11.88 2.79
CA GLY A 132 -0.69 10.76 3.21
C GLY A 132 -2.18 11.08 3.30
N LYS A 133 -2.56 12.36 3.45
CA LYS A 133 -3.97 12.79 3.43
C LYS A 133 -4.56 12.81 2.03
N LEU A 134 -3.74 13.05 1.00
CA LEU A 134 -4.16 13.11 -0.39
C LEU A 134 -4.20 11.72 -1.05
N LEU A 135 -3.44 10.77 -0.49
CA LEU A 135 -3.29 9.43 -1.03
C LEU A 135 -4.62 8.70 -1.37
N PRO A 136 -5.65 8.63 -0.49
CA PRO A 136 -6.90 7.96 -0.85
C PRO A 136 -7.63 8.66 -2.00
N GLN A 137 -7.57 9.99 -2.09
CA GLN A 137 -8.17 10.73 -3.19
C GLN A 137 -7.47 10.43 -4.52
N VAL A 138 -6.14 10.50 -4.53
CA VAL A 138 -5.32 10.23 -5.73
C VAL A 138 -5.52 8.79 -6.21
N LEU A 139 -5.47 7.82 -5.30
CA LEU A 139 -5.67 6.41 -5.66
C LEU A 139 -7.09 6.15 -6.18
N ALA A 140 -8.12 6.71 -5.54
CA ALA A 140 -9.50 6.59 -6.02
C ALA A 140 -9.70 7.20 -7.41
N GLN A 141 -9.11 8.37 -7.67
CA GLN A 141 -9.18 9.02 -8.98
C GLN A 141 -8.53 8.16 -10.07
N ARG A 142 -7.34 7.61 -9.79
CA ARG A 142 -6.61 6.77 -10.75
C ARG A 142 -7.36 5.46 -11.03
N VAL A 143 -7.88 4.78 -10.00
CA VAL A 143 -8.73 3.59 -10.19
C VAL A 143 -9.99 3.92 -10.99
N ALA A 144 -10.65 5.04 -10.70
CA ALA A 144 -11.82 5.49 -11.46
C ALA A 144 -11.49 5.77 -12.95
N ALA A 145 -10.29 6.25 -13.25
CA ALA A 145 -9.85 6.53 -14.61
C ALA A 145 -9.58 5.27 -15.44
N VAL A 146 -9.03 4.21 -14.82
CA VAL A 146 -8.66 2.97 -15.54
C VAL A 146 -9.69 1.85 -15.43
N GLY A 147 -10.55 1.87 -14.41
CA GLY A 147 -11.37 0.72 -14.06
C GLY A 147 -12.36 0.27 -15.14
N ALA A 148 -12.90 1.18 -15.94
CA ALA A 148 -13.77 0.81 -17.06
C ALA A 148 -13.01 0.05 -18.17
N ARG A 149 -11.75 0.42 -18.43
CA ARG A 149 -10.87 -0.27 -19.39
C ARG A 149 -10.47 -1.65 -18.86
N TRP A 150 -10.07 -1.74 -17.60
CA TRP A 150 -9.77 -3.02 -16.94
C TRP A 150 -10.98 -3.96 -16.98
N ASP A 151 -12.18 -3.45 -16.69
CA ASP A 151 -13.43 -4.22 -16.80
C ASP A 151 -13.67 -4.77 -18.22
N ALA A 152 -13.42 -3.95 -19.25
CA ALA A 152 -13.55 -4.37 -20.63
C ALA A 152 -12.53 -5.47 -21.00
N LYS A 153 -11.27 -5.32 -20.57
CA LYS A 153 -10.22 -6.33 -20.77
C LYS A 153 -10.58 -7.64 -20.09
N LEU A 154 -10.98 -7.60 -18.81
CA LEU A 154 -11.42 -8.78 -18.05
C LEU A 154 -12.64 -9.48 -18.66
N ARG A 155 -13.44 -8.80 -19.49
CA ARG A 155 -14.55 -9.41 -20.24
C ARG A 155 -14.15 -9.92 -21.61
N SER A 156 -13.01 -9.50 -22.14
CA SER A 156 -12.61 -9.91 -23.47
C SER A 156 -12.32 -11.41 -23.50
N PRO A 157 -12.87 -12.16 -24.48
CA PRO A 157 -12.47 -13.53 -24.72
C PRO A 157 -11.09 -13.62 -25.37
N SER A 158 -10.54 -12.51 -25.88
CA SER A 158 -9.29 -12.47 -26.63
C SER A 158 -8.03 -12.35 -25.77
N ILE A 159 -8.17 -12.08 -24.47
CA ILE A 159 -7.01 -11.98 -23.58
C ILE A 159 -6.62 -13.36 -23.06
N THR A 160 -5.32 -13.56 -22.90
CA THR A 160 -4.76 -14.77 -22.29
C THR A 160 -5.17 -14.89 -20.81
N GLN A 161 -4.99 -16.07 -20.23
CA GLN A 161 -5.23 -16.27 -18.80
C GLN A 161 -4.26 -15.45 -17.94
N GLU A 162 -3.00 -15.32 -18.35
CA GLU A 162 -1.99 -14.52 -17.68
C GLU A 162 -2.36 -13.03 -17.65
N GLU A 163 -2.79 -12.46 -18.78
CA GLU A 163 -3.29 -11.08 -18.82
C GLU A 163 -4.52 -10.90 -17.92
N ARG A 164 -5.41 -11.90 -17.90
CA ARG A 164 -6.60 -11.87 -17.03
C ARG A 164 -6.22 -11.83 -15.56
N ASP A 165 -5.26 -12.67 -15.15
CA ASP A 165 -4.76 -12.73 -13.79
C ASP A 165 -4.04 -11.43 -13.41
N LEU A 166 -3.27 -10.83 -14.34
CA LEU A 166 -2.63 -9.53 -14.18
C LEU A 166 -3.67 -8.42 -13.90
N TYR A 167 -4.67 -8.25 -14.75
CA TYR A 167 -5.69 -7.19 -14.56
C TYR A 167 -6.56 -7.46 -13.31
N MET A 168 -6.85 -8.73 -13.01
CA MET A 168 -7.58 -9.11 -11.80
C MET A 168 -6.78 -8.75 -10.55
N GLY A 169 -5.50 -9.10 -10.53
CA GLY A 169 -4.56 -8.77 -9.46
C GLY A 169 -4.43 -7.27 -9.27
N ALA A 170 -4.18 -6.52 -10.36
CA ALA A 170 -4.07 -5.06 -10.33
C ALA A 170 -5.33 -4.38 -9.78
N ALA A 171 -6.51 -4.78 -10.26
CA ALA A 171 -7.79 -4.26 -9.75
C ALA A 171 -7.98 -4.58 -8.27
N THR A 172 -7.68 -5.82 -7.87
CA THR A 172 -7.86 -6.29 -6.49
C THR A 172 -6.94 -5.54 -5.54
N SER A 173 -5.65 -5.48 -5.85
CA SER A 173 -4.64 -4.79 -5.05
C SER A 173 -4.96 -3.30 -4.89
N ALA A 174 -5.36 -2.62 -5.96
CA ALA A 174 -5.69 -1.20 -5.91
C ALA A 174 -6.92 -0.90 -5.06
N VAL A 175 -8.00 -1.69 -5.21
CA VAL A 175 -9.21 -1.51 -4.40
C VAL A 175 -8.99 -1.92 -2.94
N GLN A 176 -8.24 -2.99 -2.68
CA GLN A 176 -7.86 -3.40 -1.33
C GLN A 176 -7.03 -2.31 -0.64
N LEU A 177 -5.98 -1.80 -1.28
CA LEU A 177 -5.15 -0.73 -0.74
C LEU A 177 -5.98 0.52 -0.45
N LEU A 178 -6.82 0.95 -1.40
CA LEU A 178 -7.73 2.09 -1.22
C LEU A 178 -8.67 1.88 -0.02
N SER A 179 -9.25 0.69 0.11
CA SER A 179 -10.10 0.33 1.24
C SER A 179 -9.33 0.41 2.56
N THR A 180 -8.11 -0.13 2.64
CA THR A 180 -7.27 -0.08 3.84
C THR A 180 -6.95 1.36 4.25
N ILE A 181 -6.55 2.21 3.30
CA ILE A 181 -6.25 3.61 3.56
C ILE A 181 -7.49 4.35 4.05
N CYS A 182 -8.63 4.18 3.37
CA CYS A 182 -9.90 4.80 3.74
C CYS A 182 -10.36 4.44 5.16
N ILE A 183 -10.12 3.21 5.61
CA ILE A 183 -10.43 2.76 6.98
C ILE A 183 -9.71 3.63 8.03
N HIS A 184 -8.51 4.14 7.76
CA HIS A 184 -7.83 5.05 8.71
C HIS A 184 -8.57 6.38 8.90
N PHE A 185 -9.35 6.80 7.90
CA PHE A 185 -10.16 8.00 7.88
C PHE A 185 -11.63 7.76 8.24
N ILE A 186 -11.99 6.59 8.80
CA ILE A 186 -13.39 6.28 9.14
C ILE A 186 -14.05 7.28 10.11
N ASN A 187 -13.27 8.04 10.88
CA ASN A 187 -13.80 9.07 11.77
C ASN A 187 -14.01 10.44 11.08
N GLU A 188 -13.62 10.59 9.81
CA GLU A 188 -13.90 11.81 9.04
C GLU A 188 -15.41 11.90 8.76
N PRO A 189 -16.14 12.89 9.31
CA PRO A 189 -17.57 13.03 9.12
C PRO A 189 -17.93 13.27 7.64
N ASP A 190 -17.09 14.01 6.92
CA ASP A 190 -17.30 14.31 5.51
C ASP A 190 -16.44 13.41 4.63
N ARG A 191 -17.02 12.29 4.17
CA ARG A 191 -16.35 11.34 3.26
C ARG A 191 -15.88 11.98 1.96
N THR A 192 -16.47 13.10 1.56
CA THR A 192 -16.06 13.79 0.33
C THR A 192 -14.68 14.43 0.45
N ARG A 193 -14.19 14.65 1.68
CA ARG A 193 -12.81 15.08 1.96
C ARG A 193 -11.79 13.96 1.82
N VAL A 194 -12.22 12.70 1.94
CA VAL A 194 -11.34 11.53 1.78
C VAL A 194 -11.30 11.10 0.32
N VAL A 195 -12.48 11.04 -0.33
CA VAL A 195 -12.63 10.77 -1.76
C VAL A 195 -13.65 11.74 -2.32
N ALA A 196 -13.26 12.60 -3.26
CA ALA A 196 -14.13 13.62 -3.83
C ALA A 196 -15.44 13.03 -4.40
N ARG A 197 -16.55 13.76 -4.25
CA ARG A 197 -17.91 13.28 -4.63
C ARG A 197 -17.99 12.81 -6.07
N GLU A 198 -17.39 13.53 -7.01
CA GLU A 198 -17.36 13.15 -8.42
C GLU A 198 -16.64 11.81 -8.63
N THR A 199 -15.51 11.61 -7.93
CA THR A 199 -14.75 10.36 -7.96
C THR A 199 -15.55 9.22 -7.35
N GLN A 200 -16.25 9.43 -6.23
CA GLN A 200 -17.13 8.41 -5.63
C GLN A 200 -18.21 7.94 -6.62
N VAL A 201 -18.81 8.85 -7.39
CA VAL A 201 -19.85 8.50 -8.37
C VAL A 201 -19.26 7.66 -9.52
N LYS A 202 -18.09 8.04 -10.05
CA LYS A 202 -17.41 7.29 -11.12
C LYS A 202 -16.96 5.91 -10.63
N LEU A 203 -16.22 5.89 -9.52
CA LEU A 203 -15.69 4.67 -8.91
C LEU A 203 -16.80 3.73 -8.45
N GLY A 204 -17.86 4.25 -7.83
CA GLY A 204 -18.98 3.46 -7.34
C GLY A 204 -19.68 2.64 -8.42
N LYS A 205 -19.78 3.17 -9.65
CA LYS A 205 -20.31 2.41 -10.80
C LYS A 205 -19.44 1.19 -11.11
N ILE A 206 -18.12 1.37 -11.13
CA ILE A 206 -17.14 0.30 -11.40
C ILE A 206 -17.19 -0.75 -10.28
N LEU A 207 -17.10 -0.31 -9.02
CA LEU A 207 -17.12 -1.21 -7.87
C LEU A 207 -18.41 -2.00 -7.75
N MET A 208 -19.57 -1.41 -8.10
CA MET A 208 -20.85 -2.12 -8.12
C MET A 208 -20.89 -3.23 -9.18
N VAL A 209 -20.25 -3.02 -10.33
CA VAL A 209 -20.12 -4.06 -11.36
C VAL A 209 -19.20 -5.17 -10.85
N TRP A 210 -18.05 -4.82 -10.29
CA TRP A 210 -17.07 -5.80 -9.78
C TRP A 210 -17.60 -6.59 -8.58
N SER A 211 -18.28 -5.96 -7.62
CA SER A 211 -18.85 -6.64 -6.45
C SER A 211 -19.90 -7.69 -6.84
N ARG A 212 -20.70 -7.40 -7.87
CA ARG A 212 -21.72 -8.33 -8.38
C ARG A 212 -21.13 -9.45 -9.22
N ARG A 213 -20.22 -9.12 -10.15
CA ARG A 213 -19.67 -10.10 -11.09
C ARG A 213 -18.69 -11.06 -10.43
N TYR A 214 -17.83 -10.55 -9.54
CA TYR A 214 -16.81 -11.33 -8.85
C TYR A 214 -17.24 -11.67 -7.42
N ARG A 215 -18.54 -11.90 -7.23
CA ARG A 215 -19.10 -12.29 -5.94
C ARG A 215 -18.40 -13.56 -5.45
N HIS A 216 -18.04 -13.59 -4.16
CA HIS A 216 -17.27 -14.68 -3.53
C HIS A 216 -15.83 -14.82 -4.03
N GLN A 217 -15.33 -13.83 -4.77
CA GLN A 217 -13.91 -13.67 -5.08
C GLN A 217 -13.41 -12.42 -4.36
N PHE A 218 -12.10 -12.37 -4.13
CA PHE A 218 -11.50 -11.30 -3.33
C PHE A 218 -11.76 -9.90 -3.93
N LEU A 219 -11.71 -9.75 -5.27
CA LEU A 219 -12.06 -8.49 -5.94
C LEU A 219 -13.49 -8.03 -5.61
N GLY A 220 -14.45 -8.96 -5.60
CA GLY A 220 -15.84 -8.64 -5.31
C GLY A 220 -16.03 -8.19 -3.86
N ASP A 221 -15.37 -8.89 -2.94
CA ASP A 221 -15.43 -8.61 -1.50
C ASP A 221 -14.78 -7.26 -1.15
N VAL A 222 -13.62 -6.95 -1.74
CA VAL A 222 -12.96 -5.64 -1.52
C VAL A 222 -13.74 -4.50 -2.16
N SER A 223 -14.38 -4.75 -3.31
CA SER A 223 -15.24 -3.76 -3.97
C SER A 223 -16.49 -3.46 -3.16
N GLN A 224 -17.11 -4.49 -2.58
CA GLN A 224 -18.27 -4.33 -1.70
C GLN A 224 -17.95 -3.51 -0.46
N ARG A 225 -16.84 -3.81 0.23
CA ARG A 225 -16.39 -3.02 1.39
C ARG A 225 -16.15 -1.55 1.05
N MET A 226 -15.57 -1.27 -0.12
CA MET A 226 -15.34 0.10 -0.55
C MET A 226 -16.65 0.85 -0.89
N LEU A 227 -17.67 0.16 -1.42
CA LEU A 227 -19.02 0.73 -1.60
C LEU A 227 -19.67 1.08 -0.26
N GLU A 228 -19.55 0.22 0.75
CA GLU A 228 -20.06 0.45 2.10
C GLU A 228 -19.38 1.65 2.78
N PHE A 229 -18.06 1.79 2.62
CA PHE A 229 -17.34 2.97 3.09
C PHE A 229 -17.89 4.26 2.46
N MET A 230 -18.10 4.28 1.13
CA MET A 230 -18.58 5.46 0.41
C MET A 230 -20.04 5.79 0.68
N SER A 231 -20.87 4.81 1.04
CA SER A 231 -22.27 5.05 1.41
C SER A 231 -22.42 5.70 2.79
N GLY A 232 -21.33 5.75 3.56
CA GLY A 232 -21.33 6.29 4.92
C GLY A 232 -21.80 5.28 5.98
N VAL A 233 -22.06 4.03 5.59
CA VAL A 233 -22.41 2.97 6.53
C VAL A 233 -21.13 2.55 7.27
N ILE A 234 -21.05 2.91 8.55
CA ILE A 234 -19.94 2.51 9.42
C ILE A 234 -20.23 1.11 9.96
N ASP A 235 -19.75 0.10 9.25
CA ASP A 235 -19.75 -1.27 9.77
C ASP A 235 -18.75 -1.38 10.96
N PRO A 236 -19.16 -1.95 12.11
CA PRO A 236 -18.26 -2.22 13.24
C PRO A 236 -16.96 -2.95 12.86
N ILE A 237 -16.96 -3.75 11.78
CA ILE A 237 -15.77 -4.40 11.24
C ILE A 237 -14.70 -3.40 10.85
N PHE A 238 -15.06 -2.24 10.28
CA PHE A 238 -14.08 -1.23 9.90
C PHE A 238 -13.45 -0.56 11.12
N VAL A 239 -14.21 -0.35 12.19
CA VAL A 239 -13.67 0.16 13.47
C VAL A 239 -12.66 -0.84 14.03
N ARG A 240 -12.97 -2.13 14.01
CA ARG A 240 -12.06 -3.20 14.43
C ARG A 240 -10.82 -3.26 13.54
N MET A 241 -10.98 -3.30 12.22
CA MET A 241 -9.86 -3.30 11.26
C MET A 241 -8.94 -2.11 11.47
N ARG A 242 -9.50 -0.91 11.68
CA ARG A 242 -8.72 0.29 11.99
C ARG A 242 -7.85 0.10 13.24
N ARG A 243 -8.37 -0.54 14.30
CA ARG A 243 -7.59 -0.80 15.52
C ARG A 243 -6.48 -1.83 15.30
N ILE A 244 -6.75 -2.85 14.49
CA ILE A 244 -5.76 -3.87 14.10
C ILE A 244 -4.62 -3.22 13.32
N TYR A 245 -4.90 -2.45 12.26
CA TYR A 245 -3.88 -1.73 11.48
C TYR A 245 -3.12 -0.66 12.27
N GLN A 246 -3.64 -0.27 13.44
CA GLN A 246 -3.00 0.67 14.34
C GLN A 246 -2.17 -0.02 15.42
N ASN A 247 -2.23 -1.34 15.50
CA ASN A 247 -1.73 -2.15 16.59
C ASN A 247 -2.10 -1.54 17.96
N CYS A 248 -3.38 -1.15 18.10
CA CYS A 248 -3.91 -0.48 19.29
C CYS A 248 -5.11 -1.22 19.92
N ASP A 249 -5.32 -2.47 19.51
CA ASP A 249 -6.41 -3.30 20.01
C ASP A 249 -6.06 -4.04 21.31
N VAL A 250 -4.79 -4.42 21.48
CA VAL A 250 -4.28 -5.20 22.62
C VAL A 250 -2.88 -4.71 23.02
N CYS A 251 -2.46 -5.02 24.25
CA CYS A 251 -1.09 -4.81 24.71
C CYS A 251 -0.10 -5.56 23.78
N GLY A 252 1.03 -4.94 23.47
CA GLY A 252 2.05 -5.52 22.58
C GLY A 252 2.86 -6.66 23.19
N LEU A 253 2.75 -6.89 24.50
CA LEU A 253 3.30 -8.10 25.13
C LEU A 253 2.33 -9.27 24.89
N ASP A 254 2.75 -10.30 24.17
CA ASP A 254 1.91 -11.41 23.68
C ASP A 254 1.07 -12.11 24.77
N SER A 255 1.62 -12.23 25.98
CA SER A 255 0.93 -12.84 27.12
C SER A 255 -0.16 -11.96 27.74
N CYS A 256 -0.25 -10.69 27.37
CA CYS A 256 -1.17 -9.72 27.95
C CYS A 256 -2.36 -9.41 27.05
N GLN A 257 -3.58 -9.65 27.55
CA GLN A 257 -4.82 -9.42 26.82
C GLN A 257 -5.52 -8.10 27.17
N VAL A 258 -4.83 -7.16 27.83
CA VAL A 258 -5.40 -5.85 28.17
C VAL A 258 -5.62 -5.02 26.91
N ARG A 259 -6.80 -4.40 26.78
CA ARG A 259 -7.23 -3.65 25.58
C ARG A 259 -7.49 -2.16 25.83
N THR A 260 -7.30 -1.70 27.06
CA THR A 260 -7.65 -0.34 27.51
C THR A 260 -6.43 0.38 28.07
N ARG A 261 -6.45 1.72 28.04
CA ARG A 261 -5.40 2.60 28.57
C ARG A 261 -3.98 2.26 28.07
N LEU A 262 -3.88 1.80 26.82
CA LEU A 262 -2.60 1.43 26.22
C LEU A 262 -1.76 2.66 25.87
N MET A 263 -0.54 2.71 26.39
CA MET A 263 0.48 3.73 26.15
C MET A 263 1.34 3.34 24.95
N ALA A 264 1.52 4.26 24.01
CA ALA A 264 2.37 4.01 22.84
C ALA A 264 3.86 4.04 23.21
N CYS A 265 4.66 3.18 22.58
CA CYS A 265 6.11 3.28 22.64
C CYS A 265 6.56 4.69 22.22
N SER A 266 7.43 5.32 23.01
CA SER A 266 7.89 6.69 22.78
C SER A 266 8.69 6.87 21.48
N ARG A 267 9.42 5.82 21.06
CA ARG A 267 10.26 5.82 19.86
C ARG A 267 9.45 5.63 18.58
N CYS A 268 8.88 4.43 18.37
CA CYS A 268 8.19 4.10 17.13
C CYS A 268 6.73 4.57 17.11
N ARG A 269 6.06 4.64 18.27
CA ARG A 269 4.62 4.91 18.41
C ARG A 269 3.70 3.95 17.64
N THR A 270 4.23 2.79 17.23
CA THR A 270 3.52 1.76 16.46
C THR A 270 3.05 0.58 17.31
N ILE A 271 3.63 0.37 18.50
CA ILE A 271 3.18 -0.64 19.47
C ILE A 271 2.73 0.07 20.75
N ARG A 272 1.76 -0.53 21.47
CA ARG A 272 1.25 0.02 22.73
C ARG A 272 1.25 -1.01 23.85
N TYR A 273 1.48 -0.55 25.08
CA TYR A 273 1.55 -1.38 26.28
C TYR A 273 0.63 -0.85 27.36
N CYS A 274 0.05 -1.72 28.19
CA CYS A 274 -0.76 -1.26 29.32
C CYS A 274 0.09 -0.70 30.47
N THR A 275 1.36 -1.09 30.57
CA THR A 275 2.30 -0.64 31.62
C THR A 275 3.73 -0.51 31.06
N PRO A 276 4.60 0.31 31.68
CA PRO A 276 6.02 0.37 31.33
C PRO A 276 6.75 -0.96 31.55
N GLU A 277 6.30 -1.78 32.51
CA GLU A 277 6.86 -3.11 32.79
C GLU A 277 6.69 -4.04 31.59
N HIS A 278 5.52 -4.03 30.95
CA HIS A 278 5.28 -4.85 29.75
C HIS A 278 6.13 -4.39 28.58
N GLN A 279 6.34 -3.07 28.42
CA GLN A 279 7.26 -2.56 27.41
C GLN A 279 8.70 -3.02 27.66
N ARG A 280 9.17 -3.03 28.91
CA ARG A 280 10.51 -3.52 29.25
C ARG A 280 10.64 -5.04 29.03
N ALA A 281 9.60 -5.80 29.34
CA ALA A 281 9.57 -7.24 29.12
C ALA A 281 9.61 -7.61 27.62
N ASP A 282 8.91 -6.83 26.80
CA ASP A 282 8.90 -6.98 25.33
C ASP A 282 10.15 -6.39 24.64
N TRP A 283 11.05 -5.74 25.38
CA TRP A 283 12.27 -5.13 24.84
C TRP A 283 13.44 -6.13 24.78
N SER A 284 13.29 -7.19 24.01
CA SER A 284 14.30 -8.22 23.74
C SER A 284 14.77 -8.20 22.28
N ASP A 285 15.85 -8.93 21.96
CA ASP A 285 16.40 -9.00 20.59
C ASP A 285 15.46 -9.70 19.60
N ASP A 286 14.58 -10.56 20.09
CA ASP A 286 13.51 -11.27 19.38
C ASP A 286 12.11 -10.62 19.56
N GLY A 287 12.05 -9.51 20.30
CA GLY A 287 10.81 -8.81 20.63
C GLY A 287 10.68 -7.45 19.93
N HIS A 288 10.11 -6.47 20.64
CA HIS A 288 9.85 -5.13 20.12
C HIS A 288 11.07 -4.46 19.49
N LYS A 289 12.26 -4.69 20.05
CA LYS A 289 13.51 -4.04 19.61
C LYS A 289 13.77 -4.25 18.12
N LEU A 290 13.39 -5.41 17.60
CA LEU A 290 13.59 -5.82 16.21
C LEU A 290 12.79 -4.97 15.22
N PHE A 291 11.61 -4.47 15.62
CA PHE A 291 10.70 -3.69 14.77
C PHE A 291 10.59 -2.21 15.18
N CYS A 292 11.32 -1.79 16.22
CA CYS A 292 11.23 -0.45 16.81
C CYS A 292 12.17 0.54 16.13
N PHE A 293 11.70 1.09 15.02
CA PHE A 293 12.35 2.15 14.27
C PHE A 293 11.77 3.52 14.63
N GLY A 294 12.63 4.52 14.78
CA GLY A 294 12.18 5.92 14.88
C GLY A 294 11.69 6.38 13.51
N THR A 295 10.75 7.34 13.49
CA THR A 295 10.33 8.02 12.27
C THR A 295 10.48 9.51 12.44
N GLU A 296 10.67 10.21 11.32
CA GLU A 296 10.71 11.67 11.27
C GLU A 296 9.31 12.29 11.17
N TYR A 297 8.30 11.48 10.83
CA TYR A 297 6.90 11.86 10.71
C TYR A 297 6.00 11.35 11.85
#